data_AF-A0A3M1E4F7-F1
#
_entry.id   AF-A0A3M1E4F7-F1
#
_cell.length_a   1.000
_cell.length_b   1.000
_cell.length_c   1.000
_cell.angle_alpha   90.00
_cell.angle_beta   90.00
_cell.angle_gamma   90.00
#
_symmetry.space_group_name_H-M   'P 1'
#
loop_
_entity.id
_entity.type
_entity.pdbx_description
1 polymer ?
#
loop_
_entity_poly.entity_id
_entity_poly.type
_entity_poly.pdbx_seq_one_letter_code
_entity_poly.pdbx_strand_id
1 'polypeptide(L)' 'MPKDAPDLNPIERSWWHLYEEITRNHRCRRIEELLDLVFEWLDPRHPFEVECDAYLRSQAA' A
#
# COMPACT_ATOMS: atom_id res chain seq x y z
N MET A 1 -14.54 -2.90 10.69
CA MET A 1 -13.68 -4.07 10.50
C MET A 1 -13.46 -4.75 11.87
N PRO A 2 -13.44 -6.09 12.00
CA PRO A 2 -13.21 -6.75 13.29
C PRO A 2 -11.83 -6.38 13.86
N LYS A 3 -11.73 -6.15 15.18
CA LYS A 3 -10.54 -5.59 15.85
C LYS A 3 -9.30 -6.49 15.80
N ASP A 4 -9.48 -7.80 15.73
CA ASP A 4 -8.40 -8.79 15.85
C ASP A 4 -8.33 -9.71 14.61
N ALA A 5 -8.72 -9.21 13.44
CA ALA A 5 -8.74 -9.98 12.19
C ALA A 5 -7.88 -9.32 11.09
N PRO A 6 -6.54 -9.28 11.27
CA PRO A 6 -5.62 -8.66 10.32
C PRO A 6 -5.73 -9.22 8.89
N ASP A 7 -6.04 -10.50 8.75
CA ASP A 7 -6.20 -11.18 7.45
C ASP A 7 -7.38 -10.66 6.61
N LEU A 8 -8.33 -10.00 7.28
CA LEU A 8 -9.48 -9.35 6.66
C LEU A 8 -9.19 -7.88 6.31
N ASN A 9 -8.01 -7.35 6.64
CA ASN A 9 -7.67 -5.95 6.40
C ASN A 9 -7.06 -5.84 5.00
N PRO A 10 -7.74 -5.21 4.04
CA PRO A 10 -7.20 -5.06 2.69
C PRO A 10 -5.89 -4.27 2.69
N ILE A 11 -5.69 -3.35 3.66
CA ILE A 11 -4.44 -2.61 3.82
C ILE A 11 -3.31 -3.54 4.24
N GLU A 12 -3.56 -4.38 5.24
CA GLU A 12 -2.54 -5.30 5.77
C GLU A 12 -2.17 -6.37 4.77
N ARG A 13 -3.14 -6.86 3.98
CA ARG A 13 -2.87 -7.76 2.85
C ARG A 13 -1.96 -7.10 1.82
N SER A 14 -2.24 -5.87 1.42
CA SER A 14 -1.41 -5.14 0.47
C SER A 14 -0.01 -4.88 1.02
N TRP A 15 0.09 -4.58 2.33
CA TRP A 15 1.36 -4.42 3.02
C TRP A 15 2.19 -5.70 3.02
N TRP A 16 1.56 -6.86 3.25
CA TRP A 16 2.24 -8.16 3.15
C TRP A 16 2.79 -8.42 1.75
N HIS A 17 2.01 -8.16 0.69
CA HIS A 17 2.48 -8.33 -0.68
C HIS A 17 3.61 -7.37 -1.04
N LEU A 18 3.51 -6.10 -0.64
CA LEU A 18 4.56 -5.13 -0.84
C LEU A 18 5.84 -5.52 -0.10
N TYR A 19 5.70 -6.08 1.10
CA TYR A 19 6.81 -6.61 1.86
C TYR A 19 7.48 -7.74 1.10
N GLU A 20 6.74 -8.79 0.74
CA GLU A 20 7.29 -9.96 0.06
C GLU A 20 7.93 -9.65 -1.30
N GLU A 21 7.29 -8.81 -2.11
CA GLU A 21 7.71 -8.56 -3.49
C GLU A 21 8.78 -7.46 -3.61
N ILE A 22 8.75 -6.46 -2.73
CA ILE A 22 9.60 -5.27 -2.84
C ILE A 22 10.53 -5.12 -1.65
N THR A 23 10.02 -5.05 -0.41
CA THR A 23 10.82 -4.54 0.73
C THR A 23 11.56 -5.61 1.54
N ARG A 24 11.20 -6.89 1.44
CA ARG A 24 11.74 -8.00 2.27
C ARG A 24 13.26 -8.18 2.14
N ASN A 25 13.84 -7.89 0.97
CA ASN A 25 15.29 -8.01 0.71
C ASN A 25 15.78 -7.02 -0.37
N HIS A 26 15.23 -5.81 -0.42
CA HIS A 26 15.68 -4.82 -1.41
C HIS A 26 17.17 -4.50 -1.21
N ARG A 27 17.88 -4.23 -2.32
CA ARG A 27 19.31 -3.87 -2.32
C ARG A 27 19.56 -2.41 -2.71
N CYS A 28 18.50 -1.60 -2.67
CA CYS A 28 18.58 -0.17 -2.95
C CYS A 28 19.60 0.48 -2.00
N ARG A 29 20.48 1.30 -2.56
CA ARG A 29 21.48 2.03 -1.79
C ARG A 29 20.90 3.31 -1.21
N ARG A 30 19.84 3.80 -1.85
CA ARG A 30 19.12 5.00 -1.44
C ARG A 30 17.63 4.72 -1.28
N ILE A 31 16.99 5.55 -0.46
CA ILE A 31 15.56 5.42 -0.20
C ILE A 31 14.74 5.76 -1.44
N GLU A 32 15.18 6.68 -2.28
CA GLU A 32 14.46 7.07 -3.49
C GLU A 32 14.36 5.91 -4.49
N GLU A 33 15.43 5.12 -4.63
CA GLU A 33 15.43 3.90 -5.46
C GLU A 33 14.44 2.86 -4.94
N LEU A 34 14.23 2.77 -3.62
CA LEU A 34 13.20 1.89 -3.05
C LEU A 34 11.80 2.44 -3.32
N LEU A 35 11.61 3.76 -3.17
CA LEU A 35 10.32 4.41 -3.40
C LEU A 35 9.88 4.28 -4.85
N ASP A 36 10.79 4.41 -5.81
CA ASP A 36 10.50 4.20 -7.24
C ASP A 36 9.95 2.79 -7.50
N LEU A 37 10.59 1.75 -6.92
CA LEU A 37 10.11 0.36 -7.02
C LEU A 37 8.74 0.16 -6.36
N VAL A 38 8.50 0.82 -5.21
CA VAL A 38 7.20 0.78 -4.53
C VAL A 38 6.12 1.42 -5.40
N PHE A 39 6.38 2.59 -5.99
CA PHE A 39 5.41 3.27 -6.85
C PHE A 39 5.15 2.51 -8.14
N GLU A 40 6.18 1.98 -8.80
CA GLU A 40 6.04 1.11 -9.98
C GLU A 40 5.25 -0.16 -9.63
N TRP A 41 5.44 -0.72 -8.44
CA TRP A 41 4.68 -1.87 -7.99
C TRP A 41 3.20 -1.57 -7.75
N LEU A 42 2.89 -0.39 -7.20
CA LEU A 42 1.53 0.05 -6.88
C LEU A 42 0.72 0.47 -8.11
N ASP A 43 1.36 1.12 -9.09
CA ASP A 43 0.71 1.78 -10.24
C ASP A 43 -0.20 0.87 -11.08
N PRO A 44 0.25 -0.29 -11.59
CA PRO A 44 -0.62 -1.17 -12.40
C PRO A 44 -1.62 -1.97 -11.57
N ARG A 45 -1.37 -2.12 -10.26
CA ARG A 45 -2.15 -3.01 -9.39
C ARG A 45 -3.40 -2.34 -8.82
N HIS A 46 -3.43 -1.00 -8.78
CA HIS A 46 -4.48 -0.21 -8.09
C HIS A 46 -5.06 -0.93 -6.86
N PRO A 47 -4.22 -1.44 -5.92
CA PRO A 47 -4.71 -2.30 -4.84
C PRO A 47 -5.68 -1.56 -3.91
N PHE A 48 -5.65 -0.23 -3.98
CA PHE A 48 -6.66 0.66 -3.47
C PHE A 48 -7.14 1.51 -4.65
N GLU A 49 -8.30 1.22 -5.21
CA GLU A 49 -9.14 2.32 -5.70
C GLU A 49 -9.46 3.15 -4.45
N VAL A 50 -8.62 4.14 -4.16
CA VAL A 50 -9.04 5.21 -3.28
C VAL A 50 -10.19 5.84 -4.04
N GLU A 51 -11.43 5.58 -3.62
CA GLU A 51 -12.52 6.49 -3.91
C GLU A 51 -12.07 7.84 -3.33
N CYS A 52 -11.40 8.65 -4.16
CA CYS A 52 -10.95 9.99 -3.79
C CYS A 52 -12.12 10.78 -3.19
N ASP A 53 -13.34 10.48 -3.64
CA ASP A 53 -14.59 11.01 -3.11
C ASP A 53 -14.78 10.74 -1.61
N ALA A 54 -14.45 9.55 -1.11
CA ALA A 54 -14.58 9.21 0.31
C ALA A 54 -13.57 9.96 1.19
N TYR A 55 -12.31 10.10 0.74
CA TYR A 55 -11.29 10.87 1.45
C TYR A 55 -11.60 12.37 1.44
N LEU A 56 -12.03 12.91 0.31
CA LEU A 56 -12.42 14.32 0.18
C LEU A 56 -13.66 14.65 1.01
N ARG A 57 -14.65 13.76 1.07
CA ARG A 57 -15.82 13.91 1.97
C ARG A 57 -15.44 13.90 3.44
N SER A 58 -14.43 13.12 3.84
CA SER A 58 -13.95 13.07 5.23
C SER A 58 -13.20 14.34 5.68
N GLN A 59 -12.65 15.11 4.73
CA GLN A 59 -12.00 16.40 5.00
C GLN A 59 -12.99 17.57 5.02
N ALA A 60 -14.22 17.39 4.52
CA ALA A 60 -15.23 18.43 4.37
C ALA A 60 -16.29 18.45 5.52
N ALA A 61 -16.19 17.56 6.49
CA ALA A 61 -17.07 17.43 7.65
C ALA A 61 -16.35 17.82 8.96
#